data_AF-A0A7K7KSR5-F1
#
_entry.id   AF-A0A7K7KSR5-F1
#
_cell.length_a   1.000
_cell.length_b   1.000
_cell.length_c   1.000
_cell.angle_alpha   90.00
_cell.angle_beta   90.00
_cell.angle_gamma   90.00
#
_symmetry.space_group_name_H-M   'P 1'
#
loop_
_entity.id
_entity.type
_entity.pdbx_description
1 polymer ?
#
loop_
_entity_poly.entity_id
_entity_poly.type
_entity_poly.pdbx_seq_one_letter_code
_entity_poly.pdbx_strand_id
1 'polypeptide(L)'
;MSRLEAKKPSLFISDPLTKDTVSQSLSLLNRILKSCYGPAGRLKQLHNGVGGYVCITSQSSAILGHLSVSHPVLKVLTASVQNHVARFSDCGLFTAILCCSLIENFKSLHVPSCTVIKISKDLLSLCTDYLKSEACGCRVCVDFSNLKTLLSLVRSVLTSKPACMLNATEVDHLTMLIVKAFMFTIPCHVETKAVLGKCVTVPVKGRRVLDSTVLPGLLIETPEIQFAKLLSVKRISSDTIKIALFCVSMSGDLFNPEEGMITVHRGISLEMSELNQLLNVGKQLVNDEVGLVVCQKVIHPSLKQYLKENQVMVVDRAGLSVMEPLSQMTGSKPIASIHSFSPSCYGSLKDVCTKSFGSKHFVHLIPNDTVVCSLVLCNRNETTWDELKRACETAEHVLQLTIKEPLALLGGGCTESHLASYIRYKTCSLSTSSFKDADYSQTQYQLIADAFCCSLESVACSLSHDDEILTDTVYGHCWLVPSGFPSVSNWSDLLSKCGCGINSNTQNLNWRLLRPHFGSPTLQSCPEEPSVKAADLLTLDCFAAKYSGLQVAVETANLILDLKCIIEDQN
;
A
#
# COMPACT_ATOMS: atom_id res chain seq x y z
N MET A 1 -4.38 -4.66 48.26
CA MET A 1 -4.50 -3.22 48.60
C MET A 1 -4.41 -2.44 47.30
N SER A 2 -5.53 -2.02 46.73
CA SER A 2 -5.54 -1.04 45.64
C SER A 2 -5.13 0.31 46.21
N ARG A 3 -3.98 0.84 45.78
CA ARG A 3 -3.61 2.22 46.11
C ARG A 3 -4.58 3.13 45.38
N LEU A 4 -5.50 3.74 46.13
CA LEU A 4 -6.30 4.88 45.68
C LEU A 4 -5.32 6.06 45.54
N GLU A 5 -4.65 6.17 44.40
CA GLU A 5 -3.92 7.38 44.06
C GLU A 5 -4.94 8.51 43.83
N ALA A 6 -4.68 9.67 44.44
CA ALA A 6 -5.55 10.83 44.28
C ALA A 6 -5.58 11.25 42.80
N LYS A 7 -6.79 11.47 42.27
CA LYS A 7 -7.00 11.89 40.89
C LYS A 7 -6.23 13.20 40.63
N LYS A 8 -5.18 13.16 39.82
CA LYS A 8 -4.42 14.33 39.37
C LYS A 8 -5.32 15.25 38.53
N PRO A 9 -5.19 16.58 38.66
CA PRO A 9 -5.94 17.50 37.82
C PRO A 9 -5.54 17.33 36.35
N SER A 10 -6.50 17.46 35.44
CA SER A 10 -6.23 17.43 34.00
C SER A 10 -5.35 18.62 33.60
N LEU A 11 -4.38 18.41 32.72
CA LEU A 11 -3.60 19.49 32.15
C LEU A 11 -4.38 20.19 31.04
N PHE A 12 -4.44 21.51 31.13
CA PHE A 12 -5.02 22.37 30.10
C PHE A 12 -3.90 23.07 29.32
N ILE A 13 -3.91 22.91 28.00
CA ILE A 13 -2.93 23.51 27.10
C ILE A 13 -3.68 24.38 26.10
N SER A 14 -3.66 25.70 26.29
CA SER A 14 -4.13 26.68 25.29
C SER A 14 -3.12 26.82 24.15
N ASP A 15 -3.63 27.05 22.94
CA ASP A 15 -2.87 27.29 21.71
C ASP A 15 -1.68 26.34 21.54
N PRO A 16 -1.93 25.02 21.44
CA PRO A 16 -0.90 23.99 21.50
C PRO A 16 0.21 24.17 20.45
N LEU A 17 -0.10 24.78 19.30
CA LEU A 17 0.86 25.05 18.24
C LEU A 17 1.86 26.16 18.59
N THR A 18 1.56 27.05 19.54
CA THR A 18 2.49 28.12 19.95
C THR A 18 3.65 27.60 20.78
N LYS A 19 3.49 26.43 21.43
CA LYS A 19 4.55 25.81 22.21
C LYS A 19 5.72 25.37 21.31
N ASP A 20 6.93 25.79 21.70
CA ASP A 20 8.16 25.45 20.99
C ASP A 20 8.38 23.94 20.89
N THR A 21 8.00 23.19 21.93
CA THR A 21 8.14 21.72 21.95
C THR A 21 7.34 21.04 20.84
N VAL A 22 6.14 21.54 20.55
CA VAL A 22 5.25 20.99 19.50
C VAL A 22 5.81 21.32 18.13
N SER A 23 6.28 22.55 17.95
CA SER A 23 6.87 23.02 16.70
C SER A 23 8.17 22.27 16.38
N GLN A 24 9.03 22.08 17.37
CA GLN A 24 10.25 21.29 17.24
C GLN A 24 9.95 19.83 16.92
N SER A 25 8.94 19.23 17.58
CA SER A 25 8.56 17.84 17.33
C SER A 25 7.95 17.65 15.94
N LEU A 26 7.13 18.60 15.47
CA LEU A 26 6.59 18.62 14.11
C LEU A 26 7.72 18.75 13.08
N SER A 27 8.66 19.66 13.30
CA SER A 27 9.80 19.86 12.41
C SER A 27 10.72 18.64 12.37
N LEU A 28 10.94 17.99 13.52
CA LEU A 28 11.68 16.75 13.61
C LEU A 28 10.99 15.63 12.81
N LEU A 29 9.67 15.48 12.97
CA LEU A 29 8.91 14.51 12.19
C LEU A 29 9.00 14.81 10.69
N ASN A 30 8.81 16.07 10.29
CA ASN A 30 8.93 16.50 8.89
C ASN A 30 10.32 16.13 8.33
N ARG A 31 11.40 16.43 9.05
CA ARG A 31 12.77 16.10 8.64
C ARG A 31 13.00 14.59 8.50
N ILE A 32 12.49 13.78 9.43
CA ILE A 32 12.57 12.32 9.34
C ILE A 32 11.91 11.84 8.06
N LEU A 33 10.68 12.29 7.79
CA LEU A 33 9.89 11.86 6.64
C LEU A 33 10.46 12.36 5.31
N LYS A 34 10.88 13.63 5.23
CA LYS A 34 11.55 14.20 4.06
C LYS A 34 12.79 13.41 3.70
N SER A 35 13.60 13.04 4.69
CA SER A 35 14.81 12.25 4.47
C SER A 35 14.57 10.82 3.97
N CYS A 36 13.31 10.36 3.86
CA CYS A 36 12.94 9.05 3.34
C CYS A 36 12.25 9.13 1.97
N TYR A 37 12.00 10.33 1.44
CA TYR A 37 11.09 10.52 0.32
C TYR A 37 11.78 10.21 -1.02
N GLY A 38 11.11 9.40 -1.84
CA GLY A 38 11.56 9.09 -3.20
C GLY A 38 12.71 8.08 -3.32
N PRO A 39 13.19 7.85 -4.55
CA PRO A 39 14.25 6.86 -4.85
C PRO A 39 15.58 7.13 -4.15
N ALA A 40 15.94 8.40 -3.94
CA ALA A 40 17.15 8.82 -3.22
C ALA A 40 16.94 8.92 -1.70
N GLY A 41 15.79 8.45 -1.19
CA GLY A 41 15.45 8.49 0.22
C GLY A 41 16.42 7.67 1.09
N ARG A 42 16.79 8.22 2.24
CA ARG A 42 17.65 7.56 3.22
C ARG A 42 16.86 6.57 4.07
N LEU A 43 17.46 5.41 4.31
CA LEU A 43 16.85 4.32 5.07
C LEU A 43 16.66 4.69 6.55
N LYS A 44 15.65 4.10 7.19
CA LYS A 44 15.41 4.21 8.64
C LYS A 44 15.52 2.84 9.26
N GLN A 45 16.31 2.77 10.32
CA GLN A 45 16.49 1.58 11.12
C GLN A 45 15.71 1.74 12.42
N LEU A 46 14.68 0.91 12.59
CA LEU A 46 13.75 0.96 13.71
C LEU A 46 14.07 -0.18 14.67
N HIS A 47 14.33 0.18 15.92
CA HIS A 47 14.64 -0.76 17.00
C HIS A 47 13.46 -0.84 17.97
N ASN A 48 13.10 -2.07 18.35
CA ASN A 48 12.13 -2.27 19.42
C ASN A 48 12.81 -2.08 20.80
N GLY A 49 12.05 -1.58 21.79
CA GLY A 49 12.58 -1.38 23.15
C GLY A 49 12.91 -2.66 23.91
N VAL A 50 12.45 -3.81 23.42
CA VAL A 50 12.65 -5.15 24.02
C VAL A 50 13.89 -5.86 23.44
N GLY A 51 14.50 -5.31 22.38
CA GLY A 51 15.59 -5.94 21.65
C GLY A 51 15.13 -7.05 20.69
N GLY A 52 16.05 -7.45 19.79
CA GLY A 52 15.84 -8.54 18.83
C GLY A 52 15.55 -8.05 17.42
N TYR A 53 14.30 -7.69 17.13
CA TYR A 53 13.87 -7.36 15.77
C TYR A 53 14.25 -5.93 15.37
N VAL A 54 15.07 -5.82 14.33
CA VAL A 54 15.46 -4.56 13.69
C VAL A 54 14.78 -4.49 12.34
N CYS A 55 13.99 -3.43 12.12
CA CYS A 55 13.33 -3.18 10.84
C CYS A 55 14.08 -2.08 10.09
N ILE A 56 14.57 -2.39 8.89
CA ILE A 56 15.12 -1.39 7.97
C ILE A 56 14.03 -1.08 6.94
N THR A 57 13.64 0.19 6.82
CA THR A 57 12.54 0.57 5.93
C THR A 57 12.72 1.97 5.34
N SER A 58 12.09 2.15 4.18
CA SER A 58 11.89 3.44 3.49
C SER A 58 10.40 3.79 3.37
N GLN A 59 9.50 2.92 3.83
CA GLN A 59 8.06 3.01 3.61
C GLN A 59 7.34 3.71 4.77
N SER A 60 6.38 4.58 4.44
CA SER A 60 5.53 5.25 5.42
C SER A 60 4.75 4.29 6.30
N SER A 61 4.26 3.17 5.74
CA SER A 61 3.50 2.14 6.48
C SER A 61 4.30 1.58 7.65
N ALA A 62 5.55 1.20 7.42
CA ALA A 62 6.44 0.67 8.45
C ALA A 62 6.93 1.76 9.41
N ILE A 63 7.34 2.94 8.90
CA ILE A 63 7.80 4.05 9.75
C ILE A 63 6.69 4.47 10.72
N LEU A 64 5.49 4.76 10.21
CA LEU A 64 4.38 5.23 11.02
C LEU A 64 3.79 4.11 11.90
N GLY A 65 3.85 2.85 11.48
CA GLY A 65 3.38 1.72 12.28
C GLY A 65 4.24 1.45 13.52
N HIS A 66 5.53 1.82 13.48
CA HIS A 66 6.48 1.62 14.58
C HIS A 66 6.82 2.90 15.35
N LEU A 67 6.42 4.08 14.85
CA LEU A 67 6.66 5.35 15.51
C LEU A 67 5.67 5.57 16.67
N SER A 68 6.16 5.51 17.91
CA SER A 68 5.38 5.87 19.09
C SER A 68 5.42 7.39 19.31
N VAL A 69 4.27 8.04 19.11
CA VAL A 69 4.14 9.49 19.25
C VAL A 69 3.35 9.82 20.50
N SER A 70 3.93 10.62 21.40
CA SER A 70 3.28 11.04 22.64
C SER A 70 2.35 12.23 22.45
N HIS A 71 2.79 13.23 21.66
CA HIS A 71 2.09 14.52 21.56
C HIS A 71 0.75 14.41 20.80
N PRO A 72 -0.38 14.92 21.34
CA PRO A 72 -1.71 14.75 20.73
C PRO A 72 -1.83 15.28 19.30
N VAL A 73 -1.23 16.44 18.99
CA VAL A 73 -1.23 17.00 17.62
C VAL A 73 -0.58 16.04 16.63
N LEU A 74 0.56 15.46 17.02
CA LEU A 74 1.28 14.53 16.16
C LEU A 74 0.53 13.20 16.08
N LYS A 75 -0.16 12.76 17.15
CA LYS A 75 -1.04 11.57 17.10
C LYS A 75 -2.15 11.72 16.06
N VAL A 76 -2.81 12.89 16.02
CA VAL A 76 -3.83 13.19 14.99
C VAL A 76 -3.22 13.11 13.59
N LEU A 77 -2.08 13.76 13.38
CA LEU A 77 -1.38 13.71 12.09
C LEU A 77 -1.01 12.29 11.68
N THR A 78 -0.35 11.53 12.55
CA THR A 78 0.06 10.15 12.26
C THR A 78 -1.13 9.23 12.03
N ALA A 79 -2.21 9.39 12.79
CA ALA A 79 -3.43 8.58 12.62
C ALA A 79 -4.11 8.87 11.28
N SER A 80 -4.20 10.14 10.86
CA SER A 80 -4.74 10.51 9.53
C SER A 80 -3.93 9.88 8.41
N VAL A 81 -2.60 9.93 8.49
CA VAL A 81 -1.72 9.34 7.45
C VAL A 81 -1.77 7.81 7.48
N GLN A 82 -1.80 7.18 8.65
CA GLN A 82 -1.96 5.72 8.78
C GLN A 82 -3.28 5.26 8.16
N ASN A 83 -4.39 5.99 8.37
CA ASN A 83 -5.67 5.69 7.76
C ASN A 83 -5.63 5.82 6.23
N HIS A 84 -4.94 6.83 5.70
CA HIS A 84 -4.71 6.97 4.26
C HIS A 84 -3.92 5.77 3.70
N VAL A 85 -2.79 5.43 4.33
CA VAL A 85 -1.96 4.29 3.91
C VAL A 85 -2.70 2.96 4.02
N ALA A 86 -3.55 2.77 5.03
CA ALA A 86 -4.36 1.56 5.17
C ALA A 86 -5.40 1.40 4.03
N ARG A 87 -5.90 2.53 3.48
CA ARG A 87 -6.92 2.53 2.42
C ARG A 87 -6.36 2.55 1.00
N PHE A 88 -5.23 3.21 0.78
CA PHE A 88 -4.67 3.44 -0.56
C PHE A 88 -3.29 2.78 -0.77
N SER A 89 -2.65 2.29 0.30
CA SER A 89 -1.33 1.62 0.33
C SER A 89 -0.14 2.38 -0.24
N ASP A 90 -0.33 3.60 -0.75
CA ASP A 90 0.72 4.46 -1.30
C ASP A 90 0.57 5.92 -0.82
N CYS A 91 1.47 6.82 -1.25
CA CYS A 91 1.43 8.27 -0.99
C CYS A 91 1.47 8.71 0.48
N GLY A 92 1.73 7.81 1.43
CA GLY A 92 1.79 8.17 2.86
C GLY A 92 2.86 9.21 3.22
N LEU A 93 4.08 9.10 2.68
CA LEU A 93 5.12 10.11 2.90
C LEU A 93 4.75 11.47 2.29
N PHE A 94 4.19 11.48 1.06
CA PHE A 94 3.70 12.69 0.40
C PHE A 94 2.68 13.41 1.29
N THR A 95 1.66 12.70 1.76
CA THR A 95 0.59 13.22 2.63
C THR A 95 1.16 13.80 3.92
N ALA A 96 2.08 13.09 4.57
CA ALA A 96 2.65 13.52 5.85
C ALA A 96 3.57 14.75 5.71
N ILE A 97 4.44 14.77 4.69
CA ILE A 97 5.36 15.89 4.43
C ILE A 97 4.57 17.14 4.04
N LEU A 98 3.56 17.00 3.18
CA LEU A 98 2.71 18.10 2.76
C LEU A 98 1.95 18.69 3.97
N CYS A 99 1.34 17.84 4.79
CA CYS A 99 0.63 18.25 6.01
C CYS A 99 1.55 19.03 6.96
N CYS A 100 2.75 18.49 7.25
CA CYS A 100 3.72 19.20 8.10
C CYS A 100 4.14 20.54 7.50
N SER A 101 4.45 20.56 6.20
CA SER A 101 4.90 21.78 5.51
C SER A 101 3.81 22.85 5.44
N LEU A 102 2.53 22.45 5.31
CA LEU A 102 1.39 23.39 5.36
C LEU A 102 1.26 24.02 6.75
N ILE A 103 1.32 23.20 7.82
CA ILE A 103 1.23 23.71 9.19
C ILE A 103 2.38 24.67 9.49
N GLU A 104 3.62 24.32 9.14
CA GLU A 104 4.79 25.17 9.34
C GLU A 104 4.70 26.49 8.58
N ASN A 105 4.39 26.43 7.27
CA ASN A 105 4.29 27.62 6.43
C ASN A 105 3.12 28.52 6.85
N PHE A 106 1.94 27.96 7.12
CA PHE A 106 0.79 28.75 7.56
C PHE A 106 0.99 29.36 8.94
N LYS A 107 1.64 28.67 9.87
CA LYS A 107 1.97 29.23 11.18
C LYS A 107 2.95 30.42 11.07
N SER A 108 3.84 30.40 10.08
CA SER A 108 4.76 31.52 9.83
C SER A 108 4.04 32.78 9.31
N LEU A 109 2.81 32.64 8.81
CA LEU A 109 1.99 33.77 8.39
C LEU A 109 1.35 34.41 9.63
N HIS A 110 1.46 35.73 9.75
CA HIS A 110 0.75 36.52 10.77
C HIS A 110 -0.73 36.74 10.39
N VAL A 111 -1.44 35.68 9.98
CA VAL A 111 -2.84 35.69 9.54
C VAL A 111 -3.68 34.81 10.47
N PRO A 112 -4.90 35.22 10.87
CA PRO A 112 -5.74 34.41 11.73
C PRO A 112 -6.06 33.02 11.15
N SER A 113 -5.98 31.97 11.97
CA SER A 113 -6.19 30.57 11.53
C SER A 113 -7.51 30.35 10.80
N CYS A 114 -8.58 31.03 11.20
CA CYS A 114 -9.89 30.91 10.53
C CYS A 114 -9.84 31.37 9.05
N THR A 115 -9.04 32.40 8.75
CA THR A 115 -8.87 32.91 7.38
C THR A 115 -7.99 31.97 6.58
N VAL A 116 -6.89 31.49 7.18
CA VAL A 116 -6.02 30.46 6.58
C VAL A 116 -6.82 29.22 6.20
N ILE A 117 -7.65 28.69 7.12
CA ILE A 117 -8.45 27.49 6.89
C ILE A 117 -9.47 27.69 5.76
N LYS A 118 -10.14 28.86 5.70
CA LYS A 118 -11.10 29.18 4.63
C LYS A 118 -10.40 29.17 3.26
N ILE A 119 -9.31 29.93 3.11
CA ILE A 119 -8.58 30.02 1.84
C ILE A 119 -7.92 28.68 1.46
N SER A 120 -7.38 27.96 2.45
CA SER A 120 -6.81 26.62 2.26
C SER A 120 -7.84 25.63 1.69
N LYS A 121 -9.11 25.69 2.15
CA LYS A 121 -10.20 24.88 1.58
C LYS A 121 -10.54 25.29 0.14
N ASP A 122 -10.57 26.59 -0.16
CA ASP A 122 -10.82 27.11 -1.51
C ASP A 122 -9.71 26.63 -2.48
N LEU A 123 -8.45 26.71 -2.05
CA LEU A 123 -7.29 26.22 -2.82
C LEU A 123 -7.31 24.70 -3.02
N LEU A 124 -7.74 23.94 -1.99
CA LEU A 124 -7.93 22.50 -2.12
C LEU A 124 -8.97 22.18 -3.19
N SER A 125 -10.14 22.84 -3.17
CA SER A 125 -11.18 22.67 -4.19
C SER A 125 -10.63 22.95 -5.58
N LEU A 126 -9.92 24.07 -5.74
CA LEU A 126 -9.28 24.46 -7.00
C LEU A 126 -8.33 23.37 -7.52
N CYS A 127 -7.52 22.77 -6.65
CA CYS A 127 -6.61 21.68 -7.00
C CYS A 127 -7.37 20.41 -7.39
N THR A 128 -8.36 20.00 -6.59
CA THR A 128 -9.11 18.77 -6.82
C THR A 128 -9.93 18.82 -8.09
N ASP A 129 -10.54 19.98 -8.39
CA ASP A 129 -11.33 20.19 -9.60
C ASP A 129 -10.43 20.18 -10.83
N TYR A 130 -9.25 20.78 -10.73
CA TYR A 130 -8.27 20.78 -11.81
C TYR A 130 -7.69 19.38 -12.08
N LEU A 131 -7.32 18.61 -11.04
CA LEU A 131 -6.81 17.24 -11.20
C LEU A 131 -7.83 16.30 -11.87
N LYS A 132 -9.12 16.51 -11.63
CA LYS A 132 -10.21 15.76 -12.29
C LYS A 132 -10.52 16.24 -13.70
N SER A 133 -10.16 17.48 -14.04
CA SER A 133 -10.41 18.06 -15.35
C SER A 133 -9.54 17.43 -16.42
N GLU A 134 -10.07 17.32 -17.64
CA GLU A 134 -9.29 16.91 -18.81
C GLU A 134 -8.20 17.92 -19.17
N ALA A 135 -8.31 19.15 -18.68
CA ALA A 135 -7.32 20.20 -18.87
C ALA A 135 -6.06 20.04 -18.00
N CYS A 136 -5.98 19.08 -17.05
CA CYS A 136 -4.72 18.91 -16.31
C CYS A 136 -3.64 18.33 -17.22
N GLY A 137 -2.58 19.11 -17.47
CA GLY A 137 -1.38 18.63 -18.16
C GLY A 137 -0.61 17.54 -17.39
N CYS A 138 -0.94 17.35 -16.12
CA CYS A 138 -0.37 16.33 -15.25
C CYS A 138 -1.07 14.96 -15.33
N ARG A 139 -2.24 14.89 -15.96
CA ARG A 139 -3.13 13.72 -15.93
C ARG A 139 -2.82 12.80 -17.11
N VAL A 140 -2.73 11.51 -16.82
CA VAL A 140 -2.50 10.46 -17.82
C VAL A 140 -3.66 9.47 -17.77
N CYS A 141 -4.38 9.30 -18.87
CA CYS A 141 -5.42 8.28 -18.98
C CYS A 141 -4.77 6.88 -19.04
N VAL A 142 -5.28 5.94 -18.25
CA VAL A 142 -4.76 4.56 -18.22
C VAL A 142 -5.63 3.67 -19.08
N ASP A 143 -5.06 3.20 -20.19
CA ASP A 143 -5.64 2.13 -21.01
C ASP A 143 -5.08 0.78 -20.57
N PHE A 144 -5.94 -0.12 -20.12
CA PHE A 144 -5.57 -1.48 -19.70
C PHE A 144 -5.12 -2.38 -20.85
N SER A 145 -5.45 -2.01 -22.10
CA SER A 145 -4.92 -2.67 -23.30
C SER A 145 -3.43 -2.37 -23.49
N ASN A 146 -2.96 -1.24 -22.95
CA ASN A 146 -1.59 -0.81 -23.02
C ASN A 146 -0.82 -1.17 -21.73
N LEU A 147 -0.12 -2.30 -21.78
CA LEU A 147 0.73 -2.75 -20.67
C LEU A 147 1.80 -1.74 -20.27
N LYS A 148 2.23 -0.83 -21.17
CA LYS A 148 3.30 0.14 -20.87
C LYS A 148 2.95 1.04 -19.69
N THR A 149 1.69 1.47 -19.56
CA THR A 149 1.26 2.35 -18.47
C THR A 149 1.21 1.59 -17.14
N LEU A 150 0.72 0.34 -17.15
CA LEU A 150 0.71 -0.53 -15.96
C LEU A 150 2.13 -0.85 -15.48
N LEU A 151 3.04 -1.16 -16.42
CA LEU A 151 4.45 -1.39 -16.14
C LEU A 151 5.11 -0.13 -15.55
N SER A 152 4.78 1.05 -16.08
CA SER A 152 5.29 2.34 -15.59
C SER A 152 4.86 2.62 -14.14
N LEU A 153 3.57 2.38 -13.81
CA LEU A 153 3.06 2.52 -12.44
C LEU A 153 3.77 1.61 -11.45
N VAL A 154 3.85 0.30 -11.76
CA VAL A 154 4.51 -0.69 -10.89
C VAL A 154 6.00 -0.38 -10.74
N ARG A 155 6.68 -0.06 -11.84
CA ARG A 155 8.10 0.30 -11.82
C ARG A 155 8.34 1.54 -10.96
N SER A 156 7.47 2.55 -11.03
CA SER A 156 7.57 3.76 -10.21
C SER A 156 7.46 3.43 -8.71
N VAL A 157 6.52 2.56 -8.33
CA VAL A 157 6.41 2.08 -6.94
C VAL A 157 7.69 1.39 -6.49
N LEU A 158 8.19 0.39 -7.24
CA LEU A 158 9.36 -0.39 -6.84
C LEU A 158 10.65 0.44 -6.77
N THR A 159 10.87 1.30 -7.77
CA THR A 159 12.08 2.17 -7.82
C THR A 159 12.10 3.19 -6.70
N SER A 160 10.95 3.61 -6.18
CA SER A 160 10.84 4.53 -5.05
C SER A 160 11.19 3.91 -3.68
N LYS A 161 11.52 2.62 -3.60
CA LYS A 161 11.78 1.89 -2.34
C LYS A 161 13.23 1.42 -2.24
N PRO A 162 14.19 2.31 -1.91
CA PRO A 162 15.61 1.97 -1.85
C PRO A 162 15.93 0.88 -0.81
N ALA A 163 15.11 0.74 0.24
CA ALA A 163 15.26 -0.32 1.24
C ALA A 163 15.10 -1.74 0.68
N CYS A 164 14.46 -1.90 -0.49
CA CYS A 164 14.36 -3.18 -1.18
C CYS A 164 15.69 -3.64 -1.80
N MET A 165 16.65 -2.72 -1.98
CA MET A 165 17.99 -3.00 -2.54
C MET A 165 17.97 -3.71 -3.90
N LEU A 166 17.01 -3.35 -4.76
CA LEU A 166 16.85 -3.95 -6.09
C LEU A 166 17.74 -3.24 -7.11
N ASN A 167 18.36 -4.01 -8.00
CA ASN A 167 18.96 -3.44 -9.21
C ASN A 167 17.92 -3.28 -10.34
N ALA A 168 18.27 -2.56 -11.40
CA ALA A 168 17.36 -2.28 -12.52
C ALA A 168 16.76 -3.56 -13.16
N THR A 169 17.55 -4.62 -13.33
CA THR A 169 17.07 -5.88 -13.91
C THR A 169 16.08 -6.61 -13.01
N GLU A 170 16.28 -6.53 -11.69
CA GLU A 170 15.37 -7.11 -10.71
C GLU A 170 14.06 -6.33 -10.61
N VAL A 171 14.13 -5.00 -10.71
CA VAL A 171 12.93 -4.15 -10.81
C VAL A 171 12.12 -4.53 -12.03
N ASP A 172 12.75 -4.64 -13.21
CA ASP A 172 12.04 -4.98 -14.45
C ASP A 172 11.40 -6.37 -14.39
N HIS A 173 12.11 -7.36 -13.84
CA HIS A 173 11.58 -8.71 -13.63
C HIS A 173 10.36 -8.70 -12.70
N LEU A 174 10.46 -8.05 -11.54
CA LEU A 174 9.34 -7.96 -10.59
C LEU A 174 8.17 -7.16 -11.16
N THR A 175 8.44 -6.09 -11.89
CA THR A 175 7.41 -5.28 -12.57
C THR A 175 6.58 -6.15 -13.52
N MET A 176 7.23 -6.97 -14.35
CA MET A 176 6.54 -7.90 -15.23
C MET A 176 5.72 -8.95 -14.46
N LEU A 177 6.27 -9.48 -13.36
CA LEU A 177 5.58 -10.48 -12.54
C LEU A 177 4.35 -9.91 -11.84
N ILE A 178 4.44 -8.72 -11.24
CA ILE A 178 3.32 -8.09 -10.53
C ILE A 178 2.19 -7.77 -11.50
N VAL A 179 2.50 -7.23 -12.69
CA VAL A 179 1.48 -7.01 -13.73
C VAL A 179 0.86 -8.34 -14.16
N LYS A 180 1.67 -9.39 -14.36
CA LYS A 180 1.15 -10.72 -14.69
C LYS A 180 0.25 -11.30 -13.58
N ALA A 181 0.62 -11.14 -12.32
CA ALA A 181 -0.18 -11.57 -11.17
C ALA A 181 -1.52 -10.81 -11.13
N PHE A 182 -1.48 -9.49 -11.32
CA PHE A 182 -2.67 -8.65 -11.41
C PHE A 182 -3.58 -9.06 -12.58
N MET A 183 -3.02 -9.41 -13.74
CA MET A 183 -3.84 -9.91 -14.86
C MET A 183 -4.57 -11.23 -14.53
N PHE A 184 -3.98 -12.11 -13.71
CA PHE A 184 -4.69 -13.30 -13.24
C PHE A 184 -5.85 -12.96 -12.31
N THR A 185 -5.75 -11.90 -11.52
CA THR A 185 -6.83 -11.54 -10.57
C THR A 185 -8.02 -10.86 -11.25
N ILE A 186 -7.92 -10.43 -12.51
CA ILE A 186 -9.04 -9.84 -13.25
C ILE A 186 -9.94 -10.96 -13.80
N PRO A 187 -11.23 -11.02 -13.41
CA PRO A 187 -12.15 -12.02 -13.94
C PRO A 187 -12.40 -11.86 -15.44
N CYS A 188 -12.42 -12.97 -16.19
CA CYS A 188 -12.66 -12.96 -17.64
C CYS A 188 -14.12 -12.65 -18.02
N HIS A 189 -15.06 -12.78 -17.09
CA HIS A 189 -16.49 -12.54 -17.30
C HIS A 189 -16.95 -11.36 -16.44
N VAL A 190 -17.21 -10.23 -17.09
CA VAL A 190 -17.69 -9.01 -16.45
C VAL A 190 -19.20 -9.12 -16.24
N GLU A 191 -19.63 -9.85 -15.20
CA GLU A 191 -20.93 -9.55 -14.61
C GLU A 191 -20.81 -8.25 -13.80
N THR A 192 -21.89 -7.49 -13.72
CA THR A 192 -21.98 -6.07 -13.31
C THR A 192 -21.48 -5.74 -11.90
N LYS A 193 -20.91 -6.70 -11.16
CA LYS A 193 -20.21 -6.56 -9.87
C LYS A 193 -19.08 -7.59 -9.69
N ALA A 194 -18.23 -7.80 -10.69
CA ALA A 194 -17.10 -8.71 -10.60
C ALA A 194 -16.14 -8.29 -9.47
N VAL A 195 -16.06 -9.09 -8.40
CA VAL A 195 -15.09 -8.92 -7.32
C VAL A 195 -13.72 -9.33 -7.85
N LEU A 196 -12.71 -8.49 -7.66
CA LEU A 196 -11.34 -8.83 -8.06
C LEU A 196 -10.87 -10.08 -7.33
N GLY A 197 -10.10 -10.87 -8.05
CA GLY A 197 -9.34 -11.98 -7.53
C GLY A 197 -8.28 -11.57 -6.51
N LYS A 198 -7.48 -12.53 -6.07
CA LYS A 198 -6.47 -12.31 -5.04
C LYS A 198 -5.12 -12.91 -5.44
N CYS A 199 -4.05 -12.12 -5.31
CA CYS A 199 -2.70 -12.63 -5.37
C CYS A 199 -2.21 -12.96 -3.95
N VAL A 200 -1.66 -14.15 -3.76
CA VAL A 200 -1.07 -14.57 -2.48
C VAL A 200 0.45 -14.58 -2.62
N THR A 201 1.12 -13.76 -1.82
CA THR A 201 2.59 -13.71 -1.80
C THR A 201 3.15 -14.85 -0.94
N VAL A 202 4.00 -15.68 -1.53
CA VAL A 202 4.61 -16.87 -0.90
C VAL A 202 6.09 -16.60 -0.62
N PRO A 203 6.54 -16.66 0.66
CA PRO A 203 7.92 -16.36 1.04
C PRO A 203 8.91 -17.47 0.66
N VAL A 204 9.88 -17.13 -0.20
CA VAL A 204 11.08 -17.96 -0.46
C VAL A 204 12.34 -17.16 -0.15
N LYS A 205 12.85 -17.31 1.06
CA LYS A 205 14.03 -16.59 1.55
C LYS A 205 15.34 -17.24 1.07
N GLY A 206 16.41 -16.45 0.92
CA GLY A 206 17.76 -16.92 0.58
C GLY A 206 17.98 -17.24 -0.91
N ARG A 207 17.08 -16.81 -1.80
CA ARG A 207 17.18 -17.01 -3.27
C ARG A 207 17.21 -15.66 -3.98
N ARG A 208 17.68 -15.63 -5.23
CA ARG A 208 17.79 -14.37 -5.97
C ARG A 208 16.39 -13.87 -6.33
N VAL A 209 16.22 -12.54 -6.41
CA VAL A 209 14.94 -11.93 -6.79
C VAL A 209 14.51 -12.39 -8.19
N LEU A 210 15.46 -12.60 -9.11
CA LEU A 210 15.21 -13.13 -10.45
C LEU A 210 14.64 -14.56 -10.47
N ASP A 211 14.78 -15.33 -9.38
CA ASP A 211 14.19 -16.66 -9.27
C ASP A 211 12.69 -16.59 -8.84
N SER A 212 12.15 -15.39 -8.61
CA SER A 212 10.72 -15.17 -8.32
C SER A 212 9.86 -15.53 -9.53
N THR A 213 8.66 -16.08 -9.28
CA THR A 213 7.72 -16.49 -10.33
C THR A 213 6.27 -16.31 -9.91
N VAL A 214 5.36 -16.23 -10.88
CA VAL A 214 3.92 -16.20 -10.65
C VAL A 214 3.29 -17.45 -11.24
N LEU A 215 2.51 -18.15 -10.42
CA LEU A 215 1.76 -19.34 -10.82
C LEU A 215 0.25 -19.09 -10.66
N PRO A 216 -0.58 -19.53 -11.61
CA PRO A 216 -2.03 -19.52 -11.41
C PRO A 216 -2.40 -20.50 -10.30
N GLY A 217 -3.40 -20.16 -9.49
CA GLY A 217 -3.80 -20.95 -8.33
C GLY A 217 -3.00 -20.66 -7.07
N LEU A 218 -3.11 -21.58 -6.10
CA LEU A 218 -2.62 -21.36 -4.74
C LEU A 218 -1.52 -22.34 -4.35
N LEU A 219 -0.44 -21.81 -3.77
CA LEU A 219 0.63 -22.61 -3.18
C LEU A 219 0.48 -22.65 -1.66
N ILE A 220 0.49 -23.85 -1.08
CA ILE A 220 0.47 -24.07 0.36
C ILE A 220 1.75 -24.79 0.76
N GLU A 221 2.50 -24.22 1.71
CA GLU A 221 3.74 -24.84 2.22
C GLU A 221 3.40 -26.07 3.07
N THR A 222 3.98 -27.22 2.72
CA THR A 222 3.70 -28.50 3.40
C THR A 222 5.01 -29.27 3.62
N PRO A 223 5.58 -29.25 4.84
CA PRO A 223 6.87 -29.89 5.12
C PRO A 223 6.78 -31.43 5.21
N GLU A 224 5.61 -31.99 5.48
CA GLU A 224 5.44 -33.41 5.86
C GLU A 224 5.03 -34.33 4.69
N ILE A 225 4.73 -33.80 3.51
CA ILE A 225 4.21 -34.62 2.41
C ILE A 225 5.37 -35.34 1.71
N GLN A 226 5.52 -36.64 2.02
CA GLN A 226 6.44 -37.54 1.31
C GLN A 226 6.10 -37.57 -0.19
N PHE A 227 6.98 -36.97 -1.01
CA PHE A 227 6.80 -36.75 -2.46
C PHE A 227 6.51 -37.99 -3.31
N ALA A 228 6.82 -39.19 -2.80
CA ALA A 228 6.79 -40.42 -3.57
C ALA A 228 5.38 -41.00 -3.87
N LYS A 229 4.30 -40.46 -3.28
CA LYS A 229 2.95 -41.07 -3.36
C LYS A 229 1.79 -40.12 -3.70
N LEU A 230 2.04 -38.95 -4.29
CA LEU A 230 0.95 -38.04 -4.73
C LEU A 230 0.17 -38.52 -5.96
N LEU A 231 0.55 -39.66 -6.55
CA LEU A 231 -0.04 -40.19 -7.79
C LEU A 231 -1.47 -40.75 -7.63
N SER A 232 -2.06 -40.76 -6.43
CA SER A 232 -3.39 -41.36 -6.19
C SER A 232 -4.33 -40.43 -5.43
N VAL A 233 -4.54 -39.19 -5.92
CA VAL A 233 -5.67 -38.39 -5.45
C VAL A 233 -6.94 -38.91 -6.13
N LYS A 234 -7.96 -39.28 -5.34
CA LYS A 234 -9.26 -39.73 -5.86
C LYS A 234 -9.92 -38.60 -6.67
N ARG A 235 -10.27 -38.87 -7.93
CA ARG A 235 -10.92 -37.92 -8.85
C ARG A 235 -12.36 -38.37 -9.13
N ILE A 236 -13.29 -37.41 -9.23
CA ILE A 236 -14.72 -37.69 -9.51
C ILE A 236 -14.93 -37.93 -11.00
N SER A 237 -14.21 -37.19 -11.84
CA SER A 237 -14.10 -37.38 -13.28
C SER A 237 -12.64 -37.14 -13.69
N SER A 238 -12.26 -37.44 -14.94
CA SER A 238 -10.86 -37.36 -15.39
C SER A 238 -10.16 -36.03 -15.08
N ASP A 239 -10.92 -34.93 -14.92
CA ASP A 239 -10.41 -33.55 -14.81
C ASP A 239 -10.89 -32.75 -13.57
N THR A 240 -11.56 -33.35 -12.58
CA THR A 240 -12.04 -32.58 -11.40
C THR A 240 -11.88 -33.29 -10.05
N ILE A 241 -11.36 -32.55 -9.07
CA ILE A 241 -11.16 -32.94 -7.68
C ILE A 241 -12.16 -32.18 -6.80
N LYS A 242 -12.92 -32.91 -5.97
CA LYS A 242 -13.79 -32.30 -4.95
C LYS A 242 -12.97 -31.97 -3.70
N ILE A 243 -13.14 -30.75 -3.20
CA ILE A 243 -12.39 -30.22 -2.08
C ILE A 243 -13.32 -29.84 -0.91
N ALA A 244 -12.91 -30.18 0.31
CA ALA A 244 -13.55 -29.73 1.54
C ALA A 244 -12.62 -28.78 2.32
N LEU A 245 -13.14 -27.62 2.71
CA LEU A 245 -12.42 -26.63 3.52
C LEU A 245 -12.96 -26.60 4.93
N PHE A 246 -12.11 -26.81 5.93
CA PHE A 246 -12.47 -26.74 7.36
C PHE A 246 -11.77 -25.57 8.06
N CYS A 247 -12.53 -24.79 8.84
CA CYS A 247 -12.00 -23.73 9.71
C CYS A 247 -11.90 -24.15 11.19
N VAL A 248 -12.42 -25.33 11.52
CA VAL A 248 -12.44 -25.88 12.88
C VAL A 248 -11.18 -26.67 13.18
N SER A 249 -10.81 -26.77 14.47
CA SER A 249 -9.78 -27.72 14.86
C SER A 249 -10.35 -29.12 14.79
N MET A 250 -9.61 -30.04 14.18
CA MET A 250 -9.94 -31.48 14.15
C MET A 250 -8.89 -32.25 14.96
N SER A 251 -8.35 -31.65 16.02
CA SER A 251 -7.32 -32.26 16.87
C SER A 251 -7.88 -33.27 17.88
N GLY A 252 -9.20 -33.29 18.12
CA GLY A 252 -9.81 -34.13 19.14
C GLY A 252 -9.76 -33.53 20.55
N ASP A 253 -9.40 -32.25 20.68
CA ASP A 253 -9.35 -31.53 21.96
C ASP A 253 -10.51 -30.51 22.06
N LEU A 254 -11.70 -30.84 21.54
CA LEU A 254 -12.81 -29.87 21.48
C LEU A 254 -13.38 -29.52 22.86
N PHE A 255 -13.03 -30.27 23.90
CA PHE A 255 -13.43 -29.98 25.27
C PHE A 255 -12.52 -28.93 25.94
N ASN A 256 -13.06 -27.73 26.13
CA ASN A 256 -12.52 -26.79 27.11
C ASN A 256 -13.10 -27.12 28.49
N PRO A 257 -12.29 -27.39 29.52
CA PRO A 257 -12.76 -27.72 30.87
C PRO A 257 -13.50 -26.56 31.58
N GLU A 258 -13.54 -25.36 30.98
CA GLU A 258 -14.29 -24.20 31.47
C GLU A 258 -15.81 -24.28 31.19
N GLU A 259 -16.26 -25.19 30.30
CA GLU A 259 -17.67 -25.28 29.87
C GLU A 259 -18.57 -26.18 30.74
N GLY A 260 -18.04 -26.76 31.83
CA GLY A 260 -18.85 -27.44 32.86
C GLY A 260 -18.33 -28.81 33.30
N MET A 261 -18.94 -29.35 34.36
CA MET A 261 -18.61 -30.66 34.92
C MET A 261 -19.34 -31.77 34.16
N ILE A 262 -18.61 -32.62 33.45
CA ILE A 262 -19.17 -33.76 32.72
C ILE A 262 -19.03 -35.03 33.58
N THR A 263 -20.15 -35.66 33.92
CA THR A 263 -20.18 -36.97 34.58
C THR A 263 -20.05 -38.08 33.53
N VAL A 264 -18.85 -38.66 33.41
CA VAL A 264 -18.60 -39.80 32.53
C VAL A 264 -18.93 -41.11 33.26
N HIS A 265 -19.77 -41.95 32.67
CA HIS A 265 -20.06 -43.28 33.21
C HIS A 265 -18.83 -44.21 33.11
N ARG A 266 -18.62 -45.03 34.15
CA ARG A 266 -17.46 -45.92 34.29
C ARG A 266 -17.36 -46.86 33.08
N GLY A 267 -16.28 -46.73 32.29
CA GLY A 267 -16.00 -47.57 31.10
C GLY A 267 -16.08 -46.86 29.75
N ILE A 268 -16.53 -45.61 29.68
CA ILE A 268 -16.53 -44.79 28.46
C ILE A 268 -15.28 -43.89 28.48
N SER A 269 -14.41 -44.03 27.49
CA SER A 269 -13.35 -43.04 27.23
C SER A 269 -13.91 -41.91 26.38
N LEU A 270 -13.82 -40.68 26.89
CA LEU A 270 -14.23 -39.47 26.17
C LEU A 270 -13.42 -39.30 24.87
N GLU A 271 -12.11 -39.54 24.96
CA GLU A 271 -11.14 -39.46 23.85
C GLU A 271 -11.53 -40.44 22.72
N MET A 272 -11.94 -41.67 23.06
CA MET A 272 -12.38 -42.64 22.06
C MET A 272 -13.70 -42.24 21.40
N SER A 273 -14.60 -41.58 22.13
CA SER A 273 -15.85 -41.05 21.57
C SER A 273 -15.58 -39.92 20.59
N GLU A 274 -14.72 -38.96 20.94
CA GLU A 274 -14.30 -37.87 20.05
C GLU A 274 -13.59 -38.38 18.80
N LEU A 275 -12.67 -39.34 18.99
CA LEU A 275 -11.99 -39.96 17.86
C LEU A 275 -12.98 -40.66 16.92
N ASN A 276 -13.98 -41.36 17.46
CA ASN A 276 -15.03 -41.98 16.66
C ASN A 276 -15.87 -40.94 15.90
N GLN A 277 -16.16 -39.77 16.49
CA GLN A 277 -16.83 -38.68 15.79
C GLN A 277 -15.98 -38.16 14.63
N LEU A 278 -14.68 -37.92 14.84
CA LEU A 278 -13.75 -37.51 13.79
C LEU A 278 -13.64 -38.55 12.67
N LEU A 279 -13.60 -39.85 13.01
CA LEU A 279 -13.59 -40.93 12.02
C LEU A 279 -14.91 -41.02 11.24
N ASN A 280 -16.05 -40.69 11.86
CA ASN A 280 -17.33 -40.61 11.15
C ASN A 280 -17.34 -39.46 10.14
N VAL A 281 -16.75 -38.31 10.48
CA VAL A 281 -16.50 -37.22 9.52
C VAL A 281 -15.63 -37.71 8.37
N GLY A 282 -14.55 -38.44 8.67
CA GLY A 282 -13.70 -39.07 7.66
C GLY A 282 -14.47 -40.01 6.72
N LYS A 283 -15.32 -40.89 7.26
CA LYS A 283 -16.18 -41.80 6.49
C LYS A 283 -17.14 -41.02 5.58
N GLN A 284 -17.76 -39.96 6.09
CA GLN A 284 -18.64 -39.10 5.30
C GLN A 284 -17.90 -38.48 4.11
N LEU A 285 -16.71 -37.92 4.33
CA LEU A 285 -15.89 -37.31 3.26
C LEU A 285 -15.50 -38.32 2.18
N VAL A 286 -15.17 -39.56 2.57
CA VAL A 286 -14.83 -40.65 1.64
C VAL A 286 -16.04 -41.08 0.82
N ASN A 287 -17.21 -41.21 1.46
CA ASN A 287 -18.48 -41.53 0.81
C ASN A 287 -18.92 -40.44 -0.17
N ASP A 288 -18.68 -39.18 0.18
CA ASP A 288 -18.95 -38.02 -0.68
C ASP A 288 -17.92 -37.84 -1.81
N GLU A 289 -16.95 -38.75 -1.93
CA GLU A 289 -15.89 -38.74 -2.95
C GLU A 289 -15.03 -37.46 -2.93
N VAL A 290 -14.78 -36.92 -1.74
CA VAL A 290 -13.84 -35.81 -1.56
C VAL A 290 -12.41 -36.30 -1.84
N GLY A 291 -11.69 -35.61 -2.72
CA GLY A 291 -10.31 -35.96 -3.07
C GLY A 291 -9.27 -35.17 -2.27
N LEU A 292 -9.62 -33.97 -1.80
CA LEU A 292 -8.73 -33.09 -1.04
C LEU A 292 -9.46 -32.46 0.16
N VAL A 293 -8.84 -32.55 1.34
CA VAL A 293 -9.28 -31.89 2.56
C VAL A 293 -8.23 -30.87 2.95
N VAL A 294 -8.62 -29.60 3.04
CA VAL A 294 -7.77 -28.53 3.57
C VAL A 294 -8.36 -28.01 4.87
N CYS A 295 -7.54 -27.96 5.92
CA CYS A 295 -7.94 -27.43 7.21
C CYS A 295 -7.07 -26.24 7.59
N GLN A 296 -7.71 -25.15 8.04
CA GLN A 296 -7.06 -23.98 8.60
C GLN A 296 -6.16 -24.35 9.79
N LYS A 297 -6.64 -25.29 10.61
CA LYS A 297 -6.04 -25.73 11.88
C LYS A 297 -5.50 -27.17 11.76
N VAL A 298 -5.19 -27.78 12.90
CA VAL A 298 -4.61 -29.13 12.99
C VAL A 298 -5.66 -30.21 12.76
N ILE A 299 -5.25 -31.32 12.15
CA ILE A 299 -6.05 -32.54 12.01
C ILE A 299 -5.40 -33.67 12.80
N HIS A 300 -6.21 -34.43 13.55
CA HIS A 300 -5.77 -35.55 14.37
C HIS A 300 -5.06 -36.62 13.51
N PRO A 301 -3.90 -37.17 13.95
CA PRO A 301 -3.11 -38.11 13.15
C PRO A 301 -3.88 -39.33 12.65
N SER A 302 -4.75 -39.93 13.47
CA SER A 302 -5.54 -41.10 13.07
C SER A 302 -6.53 -40.78 11.94
N LEU A 303 -7.12 -39.58 11.94
CA LEU A 303 -7.99 -39.15 10.85
C LEU A 303 -7.18 -38.89 9.58
N LYS A 304 -5.98 -38.29 9.69
CA LYS A 304 -5.06 -38.12 8.56
C LYS A 304 -4.67 -39.47 7.94
N GLN A 305 -4.36 -40.46 8.77
CA GLN A 305 -4.04 -41.81 8.31
C GLN A 305 -5.23 -42.47 7.62
N TYR A 306 -6.42 -42.43 8.23
CA TYR A 306 -7.65 -42.98 7.64
C TYR A 306 -7.96 -42.37 6.26
N LEU A 307 -7.89 -41.04 6.14
CA LEU A 307 -8.11 -40.34 4.87
C LEU A 307 -7.06 -40.73 3.82
N LYS A 308 -5.79 -40.85 4.21
CA LYS A 308 -4.69 -41.26 3.32
C LYS A 308 -4.85 -42.69 2.81
N GLU A 309 -5.27 -43.63 3.65
CA GLU A 309 -5.56 -45.02 3.28
C GLU A 309 -6.71 -45.10 2.26
N ASN A 310 -7.65 -44.15 2.31
CA ASN A 310 -8.77 -44.02 1.38
C ASN A 310 -8.50 -43.07 0.20
N GLN A 311 -7.24 -42.76 -0.11
CA GLN A 311 -6.82 -41.93 -1.26
C GLN A 311 -7.33 -40.47 -1.22
N VAL A 312 -7.59 -39.93 -0.03
CA VAL A 312 -7.93 -38.53 0.19
C VAL A 312 -6.69 -37.76 0.64
N MET A 313 -6.31 -36.73 -0.10
CA MET A 313 -5.19 -35.86 0.25
C MET A 313 -5.59 -34.92 1.38
N VAL A 314 -4.68 -34.71 2.33
CA VAL A 314 -4.93 -33.86 3.50
C VAL A 314 -3.85 -32.79 3.63
N VAL A 315 -4.28 -31.54 3.77
CA VAL A 315 -3.43 -30.39 4.09
C VAL A 315 -3.97 -29.75 5.37
N ASP A 316 -3.25 -29.88 6.47
CA ASP A 316 -3.59 -29.21 7.73
C ASP A 316 -2.68 -27.99 7.97
N ARG A 317 -3.06 -27.15 8.94
CA ARG A 317 -2.32 -25.94 9.31
C ARG A 317 -2.12 -24.95 8.15
N ALA A 318 -3.08 -24.89 7.23
CA ALA A 318 -3.01 -23.99 6.07
C ALA A 318 -3.04 -22.49 6.45
N GLY A 319 -3.52 -22.16 7.66
CA GLY A 319 -3.58 -20.79 8.17
C GLY A 319 -4.75 -19.98 7.61
N LEU A 320 -5.07 -18.87 8.28
CA LEU A 320 -6.27 -18.07 7.97
C LEU A 320 -6.17 -17.34 6.63
N SER A 321 -4.97 -16.85 6.27
CA SER A 321 -4.74 -16.04 5.06
C SER A 321 -5.07 -16.78 3.75
N VAL A 322 -5.08 -18.11 3.78
CA VAL A 322 -5.27 -19.00 2.63
C VAL A 322 -6.75 -19.36 2.44
N MET A 323 -7.57 -19.30 3.48
CA MET A 323 -8.95 -19.81 3.46
C MET A 323 -9.88 -19.05 2.52
N GLU A 324 -9.83 -17.71 2.55
CA GLU A 324 -10.62 -16.86 1.66
C GLU A 324 -10.24 -17.08 0.17
N PRO A 325 -8.96 -16.99 -0.25
CA PRO A 325 -8.59 -17.30 -1.62
C PRO A 325 -8.95 -18.72 -2.06
N LEU A 326 -8.85 -19.72 -1.17
CA LEU A 326 -9.31 -21.08 -1.46
C LEU A 326 -10.81 -21.16 -1.73
N SER A 327 -11.60 -20.49 -0.89
CA SER A 327 -13.06 -20.45 -1.06
C SER A 327 -13.42 -19.76 -2.39
N GLN A 328 -12.77 -18.65 -2.71
CA GLN A 328 -12.98 -17.91 -3.97
C GLN A 328 -12.60 -18.75 -5.20
N MET A 329 -11.45 -19.44 -5.18
CA MET A 329 -10.96 -20.18 -6.36
C MET A 329 -11.68 -21.52 -6.58
N THR A 330 -12.25 -22.13 -5.52
CA THR A 330 -12.88 -23.46 -5.59
C THR A 330 -14.40 -23.43 -5.48
N GLY A 331 -14.99 -22.29 -5.08
CA GLY A 331 -16.42 -22.15 -4.79
C GLY A 331 -16.88 -22.83 -3.50
N SER A 332 -15.98 -23.45 -2.73
CA SER A 332 -16.33 -24.14 -1.48
C SER A 332 -16.76 -23.15 -0.40
N LYS A 333 -17.70 -23.56 0.46
CA LYS A 333 -18.06 -22.82 1.67
C LYS A 333 -17.26 -23.36 2.85
N PRO A 334 -16.47 -22.52 3.55
CA PRO A 334 -15.67 -22.98 4.68
C PRO A 334 -16.55 -23.59 5.78
N ILE A 335 -16.21 -24.81 6.21
CA ILE A 335 -16.96 -25.59 7.18
C ILE A 335 -16.51 -25.20 8.60
N ALA A 336 -17.44 -24.65 9.37
CA ALA A 336 -17.21 -24.14 10.72
C ALA A 336 -17.67 -25.09 11.85
N SER A 337 -18.17 -26.29 11.52
CA SER A 337 -18.55 -27.33 12.50
C SER A 337 -18.26 -28.73 11.95
N ILE A 338 -17.76 -29.62 12.81
CA ILE A 338 -17.57 -31.05 12.46
C ILE A 338 -18.87 -31.86 12.60
N HIS A 339 -19.87 -31.37 13.34
CA HIS A 339 -21.06 -32.14 13.66
C HIS A 339 -22.11 -32.12 12.55
N SER A 340 -22.14 -31.05 11.76
CA SER A 340 -23.08 -30.91 10.64
C SER A 340 -22.47 -30.09 9.52
N PHE A 341 -22.37 -30.70 8.35
CA PHE A 341 -22.07 -30.03 7.10
C PHE A 341 -22.73 -30.77 5.95
N SER A 342 -23.06 -30.03 4.89
CA SER A 342 -23.79 -30.54 3.74
C SER A 342 -22.87 -30.70 2.53
N PRO A 343 -23.21 -31.58 1.56
CA PRO A 343 -22.45 -31.70 0.32
C PRO A 343 -22.35 -30.40 -0.49
N SER A 344 -23.25 -29.43 -0.26
CA SER A 344 -23.20 -28.10 -0.89
C SER A 344 -22.03 -27.22 -0.43
N CYS A 345 -21.32 -27.63 0.62
CA CYS A 345 -20.14 -26.93 1.12
C CYS A 345 -18.88 -27.25 0.31
N TYR A 346 -18.86 -28.36 -0.43
CA TYR A 346 -17.69 -28.79 -1.19
C TYR A 346 -17.46 -27.91 -2.42
N GLY A 347 -16.18 -27.66 -2.70
CA GLY A 347 -15.75 -26.96 -3.91
C GLY A 347 -15.24 -27.91 -4.98
N SER A 348 -14.80 -27.32 -6.08
CA SER A 348 -14.19 -27.99 -7.22
C SER A 348 -12.79 -27.43 -7.49
N LEU A 349 -11.86 -28.32 -7.84
CA LEU A 349 -10.49 -27.98 -8.22
C LEU A 349 -10.10 -28.78 -9.47
N LYS A 350 -9.31 -28.17 -10.36
CA LYS A 350 -8.88 -28.83 -11.60
C LYS A 350 -7.84 -29.90 -11.34
N ASP A 351 -6.75 -29.50 -10.68
CA ASP A 351 -5.63 -30.41 -10.43
C ASP A 351 -4.82 -29.99 -9.20
N VAL A 352 -4.01 -30.94 -8.71
CA VAL A 352 -3.08 -30.74 -7.59
C VAL A 352 -1.71 -31.28 -7.98
N CYS A 353 -0.70 -30.43 -7.88
CA CYS A 353 0.69 -30.78 -8.15
C CYS A 353 1.57 -30.48 -6.94
N THR A 354 2.76 -31.06 -6.88
CA THR A 354 3.81 -30.60 -5.95
C THR A 354 4.83 -29.74 -6.66
N LYS A 355 5.28 -28.71 -5.96
CA LYS A 355 6.38 -27.83 -6.38
C LYS A 355 7.37 -27.70 -5.25
N SER A 356 8.65 -27.62 -5.59
CA SER A 356 9.72 -27.31 -4.65
C SER A 356 10.44 -26.05 -5.08
N PHE A 357 10.72 -25.18 -4.11
CA PHE A 357 11.51 -23.97 -4.31
C PHE A 357 12.60 -23.94 -3.24
N GLY A 358 13.84 -24.23 -3.65
CA GLY A 358 14.94 -24.43 -2.71
C GLY A 358 14.71 -25.67 -1.85
N SER A 359 14.78 -25.51 -0.52
CA SER A 359 14.50 -26.57 0.46
C SER A 359 13.02 -26.68 0.84
N LYS A 360 12.17 -25.74 0.39
CA LYS A 360 10.76 -25.71 0.74
C LYS A 360 9.93 -26.47 -0.29
N HIS A 361 8.88 -27.10 0.22
CA HIS A 361 7.96 -27.87 -0.58
C HIS A 361 6.52 -27.38 -0.43
N PHE A 362 5.82 -27.37 -1.56
CA PHE A 362 4.50 -26.77 -1.68
C PHE A 362 3.56 -27.71 -2.42
N VAL A 363 2.32 -27.70 -1.99
CA VAL A 363 1.18 -28.20 -2.76
C VAL A 363 0.66 -27.04 -3.61
N HIS A 364 0.63 -27.26 -4.91
CA HIS A 364 0.11 -26.33 -5.91
C HIS A 364 -1.30 -26.76 -6.30
N LEU A 365 -2.28 -25.95 -5.90
CA LEU A 365 -3.69 -26.13 -6.20
C LEU A 365 -4.02 -25.33 -7.47
N ILE A 366 -4.44 -26.03 -8.52
CA ILE A 366 -4.73 -25.43 -9.83
C ILE A 366 -6.25 -25.30 -9.98
N PRO A 367 -6.79 -24.08 -10.06
CA PRO A 367 -8.23 -23.86 -10.23
C PRO A 367 -8.66 -24.07 -11.68
N ASN A 368 -9.98 -24.13 -11.88
CA ASN A 368 -10.56 -24.09 -13.23
C ASN A 368 -10.40 -22.68 -13.83
N ASP A 369 -10.69 -21.64 -13.04
CA ASP A 369 -10.53 -20.23 -13.40
C ASP A 369 -9.39 -19.57 -12.62
N THR A 370 -8.61 -18.71 -13.28
CA THR A 370 -7.35 -18.18 -12.72
C THR A 370 -7.53 -16.99 -11.77
N VAL A 371 -8.71 -16.79 -11.17
CA VAL A 371 -9.01 -15.63 -10.30
C VAL A 371 -8.09 -15.50 -9.09
N VAL A 372 -7.42 -16.58 -8.67
CA VAL A 372 -6.42 -16.54 -7.61
C VAL A 372 -5.09 -16.99 -8.19
N CYS A 373 -4.01 -16.29 -7.82
CA CYS A 373 -2.65 -16.66 -8.19
C CYS A 373 -1.68 -16.56 -7.01
N SER A 374 -0.52 -17.20 -7.14
CA SER A 374 0.55 -17.18 -6.14
C SER A 374 1.78 -16.51 -6.71
N LEU A 375 2.21 -15.42 -6.08
CA LEU A 375 3.50 -14.78 -6.34
C LEU A 375 4.55 -15.40 -5.41
N VAL A 376 5.41 -16.24 -5.96
CA VAL A 376 6.59 -16.75 -5.26
C VAL A 376 7.63 -15.65 -5.23
N LEU A 377 7.77 -15.01 -4.06
CA LEU A 377 8.63 -13.86 -3.88
C LEU A 377 9.96 -14.28 -3.24
N CYS A 378 11.01 -14.26 -4.06
CA CYS A 378 12.37 -14.58 -3.66
C CYS A 378 13.12 -13.32 -3.24
N ASN A 379 13.87 -13.39 -2.13
CA ASN A 379 14.85 -12.37 -1.80
C ASN A 379 16.11 -12.99 -1.19
N ARG A 380 17.27 -12.45 -1.57
CA ARG A 380 18.59 -12.89 -1.10
C ARG A 380 18.80 -12.53 0.36
N ASN A 381 18.23 -11.40 0.80
CA ASN A 381 18.35 -10.88 2.15
C ASN A 381 17.00 -10.99 2.87
N GLU A 382 16.98 -11.76 3.95
CA GLU A 382 15.76 -12.01 4.73
C GLU A 382 15.25 -10.75 5.43
N THR A 383 16.16 -9.86 5.86
CA THR A 383 15.80 -8.63 6.60
C THR A 383 15.07 -7.62 5.72
N THR A 384 15.35 -7.63 4.41
CA THR A 384 14.68 -6.76 3.42
C THR A 384 13.47 -7.43 2.77
N TRP A 385 13.18 -8.70 3.10
CA TRP A 385 12.08 -9.43 2.47
C TRP A 385 10.73 -8.82 2.81
N ASP A 386 10.52 -8.42 4.08
CA ASP A 386 9.25 -7.79 4.49
C ASP A 386 9.05 -6.43 3.81
N GLU A 387 10.13 -5.69 3.56
CA GLU A 387 10.08 -4.44 2.80
C GLU A 387 9.69 -4.69 1.34
N LEU A 388 10.31 -5.69 0.71
CA LEU A 388 10.00 -6.08 -0.66
C LEU A 388 8.55 -6.57 -0.80
N LYS A 389 8.08 -7.40 0.12
CA LYS A 389 6.70 -7.88 0.18
C LYS A 389 5.72 -6.70 0.19
N ARG A 390 5.90 -5.75 1.10
CA ARG A 390 5.04 -4.56 1.18
C ARG A 390 5.09 -3.73 -0.10
N ALA A 391 6.26 -3.60 -0.74
CA ALA A 391 6.39 -2.87 -2.00
C ALA A 391 5.61 -3.56 -3.14
N CYS A 392 5.64 -4.90 -3.22
CA CYS A 392 4.84 -5.66 -4.17
C CYS A 392 3.33 -5.53 -3.89
N GLU A 393 2.91 -5.61 -2.61
CA GLU A 393 1.51 -5.42 -2.20
C GLU A 393 1.01 -4.00 -2.51
N THR A 394 1.82 -2.96 -2.28
CA THR A 394 1.51 -1.58 -2.69
C THR A 394 1.35 -1.50 -4.21
N ALA A 395 2.25 -2.09 -4.98
CA ALA A 395 2.18 -2.04 -6.44
C ALA A 395 0.93 -2.75 -6.99
N GLU A 396 0.56 -3.91 -6.43
CA GLU A 396 -0.67 -4.60 -6.77
C GLU A 396 -1.90 -3.75 -6.42
N HIS A 397 -1.94 -3.17 -5.22
CA HIS A 397 -3.08 -2.35 -4.80
C HIS A 397 -3.20 -1.08 -5.66
N VAL A 398 -2.09 -0.45 -6.07
CA VAL A 398 -2.10 0.66 -7.03
C VAL A 398 -2.79 0.27 -8.33
N LEU A 399 -2.48 -0.90 -8.90
CA LEU A 399 -3.15 -1.39 -10.10
C LEU A 399 -4.65 -1.61 -9.87
N GLN A 400 -5.05 -2.15 -8.71
CA GLN A 400 -6.45 -2.33 -8.35
C GLN A 400 -7.21 -1.00 -8.19
N LEU A 401 -6.57 0.03 -7.63
CA LEU A 401 -7.14 1.38 -7.55
C LEU A 401 -7.37 1.97 -8.95
N THR A 402 -6.44 1.73 -9.88
CA THR A 402 -6.56 2.18 -11.26
C THR A 402 -7.76 1.55 -11.99
N ILE A 403 -8.22 0.34 -11.61
CA ILE A 403 -9.46 -0.23 -12.18
C ILE A 403 -10.67 0.63 -11.85
N LYS A 404 -10.72 1.19 -10.62
CA LYS A 404 -11.85 2.03 -10.18
C LYS A 404 -11.78 3.42 -10.81
N GLU A 405 -10.59 3.99 -10.87
CA GLU A 405 -10.32 5.29 -11.48
C GLU A 405 -9.15 5.15 -12.47
N PRO A 406 -9.42 5.02 -13.79
CA PRO A 406 -8.43 4.71 -14.82
C PRO A 406 -7.57 5.94 -15.19
N LEU A 407 -7.00 6.57 -14.18
CA LEU A 407 -6.18 7.76 -14.26
C LEU A 407 -4.87 7.53 -13.50
N ALA A 408 -3.81 8.16 -14.00
CA ALA A 408 -2.52 8.28 -13.36
C ALA A 408 -2.07 9.75 -13.40
N LEU A 409 -1.06 10.08 -12.61
CA LEU A 409 -0.45 11.41 -12.58
C LEU A 409 1.03 11.33 -12.90
N LEU A 410 1.60 12.41 -13.42
CA LEU A 410 3.04 12.51 -13.62
C LEU A 410 3.78 12.54 -12.28
N GLY A 411 4.61 11.52 -12.04
CA GLY A 411 5.39 11.39 -10.83
C GLY A 411 6.65 12.25 -10.83
N GLY A 412 7.59 11.92 -9.94
CA GLY A 412 8.89 12.60 -9.86
C GLY A 412 8.81 14.08 -9.47
N GLY A 413 7.80 14.47 -8.68
CA GLY A 413 7.62 15.85 -8.20
C GLY A 413 6.99 16.79 -9.23
N CYS A 414 6.63 16.28 -10.41
CA CYS A 414 6.02 17.08 -11.47
C CYS A 414 4.59 17.47 -11.12
N THR A 415 3.80 16.57 -10.52
CA THR A 415 2.43 16.90 -10.07
C THR A 415 2.43 18.07 -9.07
N GLU A 416 3.30 18.03 -8.07
CA GLU A 416 3.39 19.05 -7.03
C GLU A 416 3.81 20.41 -7.61
N SER A 417 4.86 20.41 -8.44
CA SER A 417 5.39 21.60 -9.10
C SER A 417 4.39 22.21 -10.07
N HIS A 418 3.67 21.37 -10.80
CA HIS A 418 2.63 21.77 -11.74
C HIS A 418 1.42 22.38 -11.00
N LEU A 419 0.97 21.76 -9.91
CA LEU A 419 -0.11 22.31 -9.08
C LEU A 419 0.26 23.67 -8.48
N ALA A 420 1.49 23.82 -7.97
CA ALA A 420 1.99 25.11 -7.47
C ALA A 420 1.97 26.19 -8.58
N SER A 421 2.42 25.84 -9.78
CA SER A 421 2.40 26.75 -10.93
C SER A 421 0.98 27.13 -11.35
N TYR A 422 0.06 26.16 -11.37
CA TYR A 422 -1.35 26.37 -11.67
C TYR A 422 -2.03 27.30 -10.66
N ILE A 423 -1.81 27.09 -9.36
CA ILE A 423 -2.36 27.97 -8.30
C ILE A 423 -1.85 29.40 -8.48
N ARG A 424 -0.54 29.59 -8.71
CA ARG A 424 0.03 30.93 -8.94
C ARG A 424 -0.56 31.61 -10.17
N TYR A 425 -0.72 30.87 -11.27
CA TYR A 425 -1.36 31.37 -12.49
C TYR A 425 -2.81 31.80 -12.24
N LYS A 426 -3.60 30.95 -11.58
CA LYS A 426 -4.99 31.27 -11.22
C LYS A 426 -5.06 32.47 -10.29
N THR A 427 -4.17 32.56 -9.30
CA THR A 427 -4.10 33.68 -8.37
C THR A 427 -3.79 35.01 -9.07
N CYS A 428 -2.91 35.00 -10.09
CA CYS A 428 -2.63 36.19 -10.91
C CYS A 428 -3.79 36.58 -11.83
N SER A 429 -4.61 35.61 -12.24
CA SER A 429 -5.75 35.82 -13.13
C SER A 429 -7.01 36.31 -12.40
N LEU A 430 -7.03 36.27 -11.06
CA LEU A 430 -8.18 36.72 -10.26
C LEU A 430 -8.28 38.24 -10.26
N SER A 431 -9.44 38.75 -10.69
CA SER A 431 -9.79 40.17 -10.62
C SER A 431 -10.10 40.61 -9.17
N THR A 432 -9.86 41.88 -8.86
CA THR A 432 -10.23 42.49 -7.57
C THR A 432 -11.73 42.39 -7.25
N SER A 433 -12.60 42.22 -8.26
CA SER A 433 -14.04 42.02 -8.07
C SER A 433 -14.44 40.66 -7.49
N SER A 434 -13.59 39.64 -7.57
CA SER A 434 -13.88 38.28 -7.10
C SER A 434 -13.89 38.15 -5.57
N PHE A 435 -13.41 39.16 -4.84
CA PHE A 435 -13.27 39.14 -3.39
C PHE A 435 -14.31 40.01 -2.65
N LYS A 436 -15.30 40.57 -3.36
CA LYS A 436 -16.28 41.49 -2.76
C LYS A 436 -17.21 40.85 -1.74
N ASP A 437 -17.42 39.53 -1.84
CA ASP A 437 -18.28 38.75 -0.94
C ASP A 437 -17.47 37.88 0.06
N ALA A 438 -16.14 38.00 0.07
CA ALA A 438 -15.26 37.19 0.91
C ALA A 438 -14.79 37.95 2.17
N ASP A 439 -14.74 37.28 3.31
CA ASP A 439 -14.25 37.83 4.61
C ASP A 439 -12.73 38.11 4.64
N TYR A 440 -12.03 38.07 3.51
CA TYR A 440 -10.57 38.16 3.42
C TYR A 440 -10.11 39.06 2.27
N SER A 441 -8.97 39.71 2.49
CA SER A 441 -8.34 40.58 1.49
C SER A 441 -7.58 39.81 0.42
N GLN A 442 -7.40 40.42 -0.76
CA GLN A 442 -6.60 39.85 -1.85
C GLN A 442 -5.15 39.56 -1.42
N THR A 443 -4.56 40.39 -0.56
CA THR A 443 -3.20 40.18 -0.04
C THR A 443 -3.13 38.97 0.88
N GLN A 444 -4.12 38.76 1.75
CA GLN A 444 -4.22 37.54 2.57
C GLN A 444 -4.35 36.30 1.68
N TYR A 445 -5.18 36.35 0.64
CA TYR A 445 -5.31 35.25 -0.31
C TYR A 445 -3.98 34.93 -1.00
N GLN A 446 -3.28 35.95 -1.52
CA GLN A 446 -1.99 35.78 -2.18
C GLN A 446 -0.92 35.21 -1.25
N LEU A 447 -0.83 35.69 -0.01
CA LEU A 447 0.13 35.18 0.99
C LEU A 447 -0.13 33.70 1.32
N ILE A 448 -1.40 33.33 1.52
CA ILE A 448 -1.77 31.95 1.84
C ILE A 448 -1.59 31.04 0.61
N ALA A 449 -1.95 31.52 -0.58
CA ALA A 449 -1.75 30.77 -1.82
C ALA A 449 -0.27 30.50 -2.09
N ASP A 450 0.61 31.49 -1.87
CA ASP A 450 2.05 31.28 -2.04
C ASP A 450 2.63 30.34 -0.98
N ALA A 451 2.20 30.45 0.29
CA ALA A 451 2.57 29.50 1.33
C ALA A 451 2.15 28.07 1.00
N PHE A 452 0.95 27.88 0.43
CA PHE A 452 0.45 26.58 -0.05
C PHE A 452 1.32 26.05 -1.20
N CYS A 453 1.66 26.89 -2.17
CA CYS A 453 2.55 26.53 -3.29
C CYS A 453 3.93 26.12 -2.78
N CYS A 454 4.51 26.87 -1.83
CA CYS A 454 5.78 26.54 -1.20
C CYS A 454 5.71 25.19 -0.46
N SER A 455 4.57 24.84 0.15
CA SER A 455 4.38 23.54 0.79
C SER A 455 4.37 22.39 -0.23
N LEU A 456 3.77 22.57 -1.42
CA LEU A 456 3.83 21.59 -2.51
C LEU A 456 5.25 21.42 -3.05
N GLU A 457 5.93 22.53 -3.35
CA GLU A 457 7.31 22.53 -3.84
C GLU A 457 8.28 21.92 -2.83
N SER A 458 8.06 22.15 -1.52
CA SER A 458 8.81 21.50 -0.44
C SER A 458 8.75 19.97 -0.52
N VAL A 459 7.64 19.39 -0.97
CA VAL A 459 7.54 17.94 -1.17
C VAL A 459 8.34 17.50 -2.38
N ALA A 460 8.23 18.19 -3.52
CA ALA A 460 9.04 17.92 -4.71
C ALA A 460 10.54 18.03 -4.40
N CYS A 461 10.94 19.04 -3.64
CA CYS A 461 12.31 19.26 -3.19
C CYS A 461 12.84 18.15 -2.28
N SER A 462 11.96 17.33 -1.69
CA SER A 462 12.37 16.23 -0.82
C SER A 462 12.83 14.98 -1.58
N LEU A 463 12.69 14.96 -2.92
CA LEU A 463 13.08 13.82 -3.77
C LEU A 463 14.60 13.62 -3.89
N SER A 464 15.39 14.70 -3.76
CA SER A 464 16.84 14.61 -3.67
C SER A 464 17.33 15.36 -2.43
N HIS A 465 18.40 14.85 -1.83
CA HIS A 465 19.01 15.41 -0.62
C HIS A 465 20.32 16.13 -0.90
N ASP A 466 20.96 15.80 -2.01
CA ASP A 466 22.30 16.29 -2.35
C ASP A 466 22.28 17.10 -3.66
N ASP A 467 21.21 17.05 -4.45
CA ASP A 467 21.09 17.72 -5.75
C ASP A 467 20.22 18.99 -5.68
N GLU A 468 20.43 19.91 -6.63
CA GLU A 468 19.52 21.04 -6.82
C GLU A 468 18.32 20.63 -7.68
N ILE A 469 17.14 21.18 -7.38
CA ILE A 469 15.91 20.87 -8.11
C ILE A 469 15.40 22.14 -8.81
N LEU A 470 15.10 22.00 -10.10
CA LEU A 470 14.56 23.05 -10.94
C LEU A 470 13.12 22.73 -11.34
N THR A 471 12.36 23.77 -11.66
CA THR A 471 11.08 23.66 -12.36
C THR A 471 11.13 24.41 -13.67
N ASP A 472 10.58 23.82 -14.74
CA ASP A 472 10.41 24.56 -15.97
C ASP A 472 9.19 25.48 -15.87
N THR A 473 9.28 26.67 -16.47
CA THR A 473 8.22 27.68 -16.37
C THR A 473 7.04 27.44 -17.31
N VAL A 474 7.16 26.48 -18.24
CA VAL A 474 6.20 26.26 -19.33
C VAL A 474 5.18 25.18 -18.98
N TYR A 475 5.64 24.06 -18.43
CA TYR A 475 4.85 22.89 -18.05
C TYR A 475 4.86 22.67 -16.54
N GLY A 476 5.81 23.29 -15.81
CA GLY A 476 5.93 23.12 -14.36
C GLY A 476 6.46 21.74 -13.97
N HIS A 477 7.21 21.06 -14.84
CA HIS A 477 7.82 19.78 -14.50
C HIS A 477 9.06 19.99 -13.63
N CYS A 478 9.36 18.96 -12.84
CA CYS A 478 10.50 18.92 -11.93
C CYS A 478 11.73 18.34 -12.64
N TRP A 479 12.90 18.95 -12.42
CA TRP A 479 14.18 18.57 -13.04
C TRP A 479 15.26 18.50 -11.96
N LEU A 480 16.06 17.43 -11.97
CA LEU A 480 17.15 17.21 -11.03
C LEU A 480 18.48 17.65 -11.65
N VAL A 481 19.28 18.41 -10.92
CA VAL A 481 20.64 18.80 -11.33
C VAL A 481 21.66 18.29 -10.33
N PRO A 482 22.62 17.46 -10.76
CA PRO A 482 23.70 16.97 -9.89
C PRO A 482 24.47 18.11 -9.23
N SER A 483 24.76 17.99 -7.93
CA SER A 483 25.57 18.99 -7.22
C SER A 483 27.03 19.00 -7.70
N GLY A 484 27.61 20.21 -7.80
CA GLY A 484 29.02 20.42 -8.16
C GLY A 484 29.27 21.33 -9.38
N PHE A 485 28.22 21.79 -10.07
CA PHE A 485 28.37 22.72 -11.19
C PHE A 485 28.19 24.18 -10.73
N PRO A 486 29.05 25.11 -11.16
CA PRO A 486 28.91 26.52 -10.82
C PRO A 486 27.61 27.07 -11.39
N SER A 487 26.97 27.95 -10.63
CA SER A 487 25.73 28.64 -10.98
C SER A 487 25.91 29.58 -12.18
N VAL A 488 26.09 29.06 -13.40
CA VAL A 488 26.24 29.90 -14.60
C VAL A 488 25.70 29.25 -15.90
N SER A 489 24.70 29.95 -16.44
CA SER A 489 24.31 30.21 -17.84
C SER A 489 23.65 29.17 -18.77
N ASN A 490 23.88 27.85 -18.73
CA ASN A 490 23.17 26.94 -19.66
C ASN A 490 22.76 25.62 -19.01
N TRP A 491 21.60 25.59 -18.33
CA TRP A 491 20.98 24.34 -17.86
C TRP A 491 20.64 23.38 -19.00
N SER A 492 20.56 23.90 -20.24
CA SER A 492 20.31 23.17 -21.49
C SER A 492 21.36 22.11 -21.83
N ASP A 493 22.54 22.15 -21.21
CA ASP A 493 23.61 21.20 -21.49
C ASP A 493 23.71 20.10 -20.41
N LEU A 494 23.13 20.35 -19.23
CA LEU A 494 23.22 19.48 -18.04
C LEU A 494 21.99 18.60 -17.84
N LEU A 495 20.81 19.09 -18.23
CA LEU A 495 19.56 18.37 -18.06
C LEU A 495 19.35 17.40 -19.24
N SER A 496 18.85 16.20 -18.97
CA SER A 496 18.49 15.26 -20.05
C SER A 496 16.98 15.12 -20.17
N LYS A 497 16.29 14.89 -19.05
CA LYS A 497 14.83 14.72 -18.97
C LYS A 497 14.25 15.24 -17.65
N CYS A 498 12.96 15.57 -17.64
CA CYS A 498 12.21 15.82 -16.40
C CYS A 498 12.20 14.56 -15.52
N GLY A 499 11.95 14.71 -14.22
CA GLY A 499 11.74 13.60 -13.29
C GLY A 499 10.59 12.67 -13.67
N CYS A 500 9.65 13.15 -14.50
CA CYS A 500 8.58 12.37 -15.10
C CYS A 500 8.96 11.53 -16.33
N GLY A 501 10.07 11.87 -17.00
CA GLY A 501 10.50 11.28 -18.27
C GLY A 501 9.80 11.80 -19.55
N ILE A 502 8.80 12.68 -19.45
CA ILE A 502 8.04 13.20 -20.62
C ILE A 502 8.84 14.20 -21.44
N ASN A 503 9.33 15.27 -20.81
CA ASN A 503 10.03 16.34 -21.51
C ASN A 503 11.53 16.08 -21.50
N SER A 504 12.16 16.36 -22.63
CA SER A 504 13.62 16.32 -22.81
C SER A 504 14.14 17.72 -23.09
N ASN A 505 15.45 17.90 -22.92
CA ASN A 505 16.10 19.21 -23.04
C ASN A 505 16.12 19.80 -24.46
N THR A 506 15.53 19.12 -25.45
CA THR A 506 15.44 19.63 -26.82
C THR A 506 14.31 20.63 -27.03
N GLN A 507 13.46 20.85 -26.01
CA GLN A 507 12.43 21.88 -26.02
C GLN A 507 13.03 23.17 -25.46
N ASN A 508 12.80 24.33 -26.10
CA ASN A 508 13.26 25.64 -25.61
C ASN A 508 12.54 26.01 -24.29
N LEU A 509 13.00 25.43 -23.18
CA LEU A 509 12.45 25.59 -21.85
C LEU A 509 13.27 26.62 -21.07
N ASN A 510 12.59 27.37 -20.20
CA ASN A 510 13.24 28.18 -19.18
C ASN A 510 13.08 27.48 -17.83
N TRP A 511 14.17 27.41 -17.07
CA TRP A 511 14.18 26.77 -15.76
C TRP A 511 14.31 27.80 -14.64
N ARG A 512 13.62 27.53 -13.54
CA ARG A 512 13.75 28.25 -12.27
C ARG A 512 14.22 27.28 -11.20
N LEU A 513 15.14 27.74 -10.36
CA LEU A 513 15.56 27.01 -9.18
C LEU A 513 14.47 27.01 -8.11
N LEU A 514 14.08 25.82 -7.62
CA LEU A 514 13.26 25.67 -6.44
C LEU A 514 14.09 25.96 -5.19
N ARG A 515 14.47 27.23 -5.00
CA ARG A 515 14.90 27.74 -3.68
C ARG A 515 13.69 28.34 -2.96
N PRO A 516 13.72 28.50 -1.62
CA PRO A 516 12.59 28.97 -0.82
C PRO A 516 12.18 30.44 -1.05
N HIS A 517 12.51 31.06 -2.20
CA HIS A 517 12.24 32.46 -2.46
C HIS A 517 11.51 32.75 -3.77
N PHE A 518 10.64 33.74 -3.61
CA PHE A 518 9.55 34.21 -4.45
C PHE A 518 9.93 34.50 -5.90
N GLY A 519 9.02 34.14 -6.78
CA GLY A 519 9.05 34.42 -8.21
C GLY A 519 7.75 33.92 -8.82
N SER A 520 7.14 34.69 -9.70
CA SER A 520 5.91 34.33 -10.40
C SER A 520 6.25 33.62 -11.73
N PRO A 521 5.56 32.53 -12.09
CA PRO A 521 5.66 31.97 -13.44
C PRO A 521 4.76 32.71 -14.43
N THR A 522 5.21 32.82 -15.67
CA THR A 522 4.38 33.16 -16.83
C THR A 522 4.13 31.88 -17.62
N LEU A 523 2.91 31.36 -17.55
CA LEU A 523 2.48 30.20 -18.34
C LEU A 523 1.89 30.72 -19.66
N GLN A 524 2.43 30.30 -20.80
CA GLN A 524 1.75 30.42 -22.09
C GLN A 524 0.81 29.23 -22.31
N SER A 525 -0.27 29.46 -23.05
CA SER A 525 -1.31 28.48 -23.37
C SER A 525 -0.75 27.15 -23.88
N CYS A 526 -1.38 26.05 -23.47
CA CYS A 526 -1.07 24.67 -23.89
C CYS A 526 -0.76 24.55 -25.39
N PRO A 527 0.46 24.16 -25.79
CA PRO A 527 0.73 23.62 -27.11
C PRO A 527 0.44 22.10 -27.13
N GLU A 528 0.24 21.59 -28.35
CA GLU A 528 -0.15 20.22 -28.69
C GLU A 528 0.69 19.10 -28.05
N GLU A 529 0.08 17.91 -27.97
CA GLU A 529 0.57 16.69 -27.33
C GLU A 529 2.09 16.45 -27.51
N PRO A 530 2.83 16.11 -26.43
CA PRO A 530 4.22 15.77 -26.55
C PRO A 530 4.37 14.50 -27.40
N SER A 531 5.11 14.60 -28.51
CA SER A 531 5.49 13.44 -29.31
C SER A 531 6.44 12.55 -28.50
N VAL A 532 5.88 11.54 -27.83
CA VAL A 532 6.65 10.55 -27.07
C VAL A 532 7.50 9.74 -28.05
N LYS A 533 8.81 10.01 -28.12
CA LYS A 533 9.75 9.08 -28.74
C LYS A 533 9.83 7.82 -27.88
N ALA A 534 9.51 6.69 -28.50
CA ALA A 534 9.45 5.37 -27.90
C ALA A 534 10.83 4.88 -27.43
N ALA A 535 11.00 4.73 -26.11
CA ALA A 535 11.83 3.67 -25.48
C ALA A 535 11.69 3.68 -23.94
N ASP A 536 11.51 4.84 -23.30
CA ASP A 536 11.54 4.92 -21.83
C ASP A 536 10.14 4.84 -21.20
N LEU A 537 10.05 4.11 -20.08
CA LEU A 537 8.88 4.07 -19.21
C LEU A 537 8.80 5.39 -18.44
N LEU A 538 7.60 5.95 -18.33
CA LEU A 538 7.36 7.20 -17.59
C LEU A 538 7.36 6.93 -16.09
N THR A 539 7.67 7.95 -15.29
CA THR A 539 7.43 7.90 -13.84
C THR A 539 6.02 8.37 -13.56
N LEU A 540 5.18 7.48 -13.04
CA LEU A 540 3.76 7.73 -12.82
C LEU A 540 3.39 7.47 -11.35
N ASP A 541 2.56 8.35 -10.81
CA ASP A 541 1.92 8.21 -9.51
C ASP A 541 0.47 7.73 -9.67
N CYS A 542 -0.03 6.96 -8.70
CA CYS A 542 -1.42 6.54 -8.65
C CYS A 542 -2.34 7.75 -8.41
N PHE A 543 -3.29 8.00 -9.33
CA PHE A 543 -4.21 9.13 -9.22
C PHE A 543 -5.01 9.09 -7.92
N ALA A 544 -5.71 7.97 -7.64
CA ALA A 544 -6.58 7.84 -6.48
C ALA A 544 -5.81 8.04 -5.15
N ALA A 545 -4.61 7.47 -5.04
CA ALA A 545 -3.77 7.62 -3.85
C ALA A 545 -3.26 9.06 -3.70
N LYS A 546 -2.73 9.67 -4.76
CA LYS A 546 -2.22 11.05 -4.71
C LYS A 546 -3.32 12.08 -4.44
N TYR A 547 -4.46 11.93 -5.12
CA TYR A 547 -5.64 12.78 -4.96
C TYR A 547 -6.16 12.72 -3.52
N SER A 548 -6.35 11.50 -2.96
CA SER A 548 -6.75 11.36 -1.55
C SER A 548 -5.68 11.89 -0.60
N GLY A 549 -4.40 11.68 -0.89
CA GLY A 549 -3.30 12.16 -0.06
C GLY A 549 -3.29 13.69 0.06
N LEU A 550 -3.56 14.39 -1.05
CA LEU A 550 -3.68 15.85 -1.06
C LEU A 550 -4.82 16.33 -0.16
N GLN A 551 -6.00 15.71 -0.29
CA GLN A 551 -7.16 16.04 0.55
C GLN A 551 -6.87 15.79 2.03
N VAL A 552 -6.39 14.61 2.37
CA VAL A 552 -6.07 14.23 3.76
C VAL A 552 -5.03 15.17 4.36
N ALA A 553 -3.99 15.54 3.61
CA ALA A 553 -2.96 16.45 4.08
C ALA A 553 -3.52 17.84 4.43
N VAL A 554 -4.31 18.43 3.52
CA VAL A 554 -4.86 19.77 3.71
C VAL A 554 -5.93 19.78 4.81
N GLU A 555 -6.83 18.81 4.83
CA GLU A 555 -7.87 18.70 5.86
C GLU A 555 -7.28 18.47 7.25
N THR A 556 -6.25 17.62 7.35
CA THR A 556 -5.56 17.38 8.63
C THR A 556 -4.80 18.61 9.10
N ALA A 557 -4.12 19.33 8.19
CA ALA A 557 -3.46 20.58 8.53
C ALA A 557 -4.46 21.63 9.04
N ASN A 558 -5.60 21.78 8.35
CA ASN A 558 -6.67 22.69 8.75
C ASN A 558 -7.27 22.32 10.12
N LEU A 559 -7.48 21.02 10.38
CA LEU A 559 -7.94 20.53 11.69
C LEU A 559 -6.96 20.89 12.80
N ILE A 560 -5.66 20.69 12.56
CA ILE A 560 -4.61 20.99 13.54
C ILE A 560 -4.51 22.50 13.80
N LEU A 561 -4.65 23.34 12.78
CA LEU A 561 -4.63 24.80 12.91
C LEU A 561 -5.85 25.37 13.67
N ASP A 562 -6.96 24.63 13.70
CA ASP A 562 -8.17 25.01 14.43
C ASP A 562 -8.14 24.59 15.91
N LEU A 563 -7.14 23.80 16.33
CA LEU A 563 -7.00 23.37 17.73
C LEU A 563 -6.64 24.55 18.64
N LYS A 564 -7.63 25.03 19.39
CA LYS A 564 -7.44 26.08 20.41
C LYS A 564 -6.97 25.56 21.77
N CYS A 565 -7.34 24.33 22.11
CA CYS A 565 -7.03 23.76 23.42
C CYS A 565 -6.85 22.24 23.37
N ILE A 566 -5.92 21.72 24.17
CA ILE A 566 -5.77 20.30 24.49
C ILE A 566 -6.01 20.10 25.99
N ILE A 567 -6.86 19.14 26.33
CA ILE A 567 -7.13 18.72 27.70
C ILE A 567 -6.60 17.30 27.86
N GLU A 568 -5.61 17.12 28.73
CA GLU A 568 -4.97 15.83 28.99
C GLU A 568 -5.35 15.32 30.39
N ASP A 569 -6.02 14.17 30.46
CA ASP A 569 -6.28 13.49 31.73
C ASP A 569 -4.99 12.76 32.17
N GLN A 570 -4.49 13.09 33.36
CA GLN A 570 -3.24 12.55 33.90
C GLN A 570 -3.42 11.29 34.76
N ASN A 571 -4.60 10.68 34.71
CA ASN A 571 -5.02 9.58 35.57
C ASN A 571 -5.09 8.24 34.88
#